data_AF-A0A453CG27-F1
#
_entry.id   AF-A0A453CG27-F1
#
_cell.length_a   1.000
_cell.length_b   1.000
_cell.length_c   1.000
_cell.angle_alpha   90.00
_cell.angle_beta   90.00
_cell.angle_gamma   90.00
#
_symmetry.space_group_name_H-M   'P 1'
#
loop_
_entity.id
_entity.type
_entity.pdbx_description
1 polymer ?
#
loop_
_entity_poly.entity_id
_entity_poly.type
_entity_poly.pdbx_seq_one_letter_code
_entity_poly.pdbx_strand_id
1 'polypeptide(L)'
;MIKSMVYFGHISIGEVELWPKGETNVAAAPWVREIRVDRLSPPSERCLPLAVLHTVSSGALCFVMESRPSPATADDEPPSSLVAMHTACLRDNKTAVFPLGAEEIHLVAMKPKSNLPNHACFWGYKVPLGLYNSCLSMLNLRCLGIVFDLDETLIVANTTRSFEDRIDALQRKLSKETDPQRISGMLAEIKRYQEDRTMLKQYIDGDQVIDGGKMYKVQSEVVPPLADNHQPMIRPVIRLQEKSIILTRINPSIRDTSVLVRLRPAWDDLRSYLIARGRKRFEVYVCTMAERDYALEMWRLLDPDSRLINSVQLPHRLVCVKSGFKKSLLNVFHDGSCHPGMALVIDDRLKVWEEKDQCRVHVVPAFSPYYAPQAEVMSILYCIPA
;
A
#
# COMPACT_ATOMS: atom_id res chain seq x y z
N MET A 1 33.07 15.95 18.67
CA MET A 1 32.44 17.18 18.14
C MET A 1 33.13 17.51 16.83
N ILE A 2 32.35 17.87 15.80
CA ILE A 2 32.86 18.17 14.46
C ILE A 2 32.37 19.57 14.09
N LYS A 3 33.26 20.44 13.61
CA LYS A 3 32.87 21.76 13.10
C LYS A 3 32.43 21.63 11.66
N SER A 4 31.30 22.26 11.33
CA SER A 4 30.70 22.16 10.01
C SER A 4 30.17 23.51 9.56
N MET A 5 30.24 23.74 8.25
CA MET A 5 29.60 24.88 7.61
C MET A 5 28.26 24.45 7.02
N VAL A 6 27.20 25.21 7.26
CA VAL A 6 25.88 24.97 6.68
C VAL A 6 25.67 25.91 5.49
N TYR A 7 25.17 25.34 4.40
CA TYR A 7 24.79 26.05 3.19
C TYR A 7 23.31 25.84 2.90
N PHE A 8 22.65 26.87 2.36
CA PHE A 8 21.36 26.76 1.68
C PHE A 8 21.57 27.05 0.20
N GLY A 9 21.46 26.02 -0.65
CA GLY A 9 21.97 26.08 -2.02
C GLY A 9 23.48 26.35 -2.06
N HIS A 10 23.88 27.49 -2.62
CA HIS A 10 25.28 27.92 -2.68
C HIS A 10 25.68 28.94 -1.61
N ILE A 11 24.74 29.38 -0.77
CA ILE A 11 24.95 30.45 0.19
C ILE A 11 25.29 29.85 1.56
N SER A 12 26.42 30.25 2.14
CA SER A 12 26.75 29.90 3.54
C SER A 12 25.80 30.62 4.48
N ILE A 13 25.17 29.88 5.39
CA ILE A 13 24.16 30.41 6.32
C ILE A 13 24.61 30.38 7.79
N GLY A 14 25.69 29.67 8.12
CA GLY A 14 26.30 29.70 9.45
C GLY A 14 27.17 28.48 9.81
N GLU A 15 28.01 28.64 10.83
CA GLU A 15 28.79 27.56 11.43
C GLU A 15 27.99 26.82 12.51
N VAL A 16 28.18 25.50 12.58
CA VAL A 16 27.59 24.64 13.60
C VAL A 16 28.63 23.67 14.15
N GLU A 17 28.36 23.20 15.37
CA GLU A 17 29.05 22.08 15.98
C GLU A 17 28.14 20.86 15.93
N LEU A 18 28.68 19.73 15.47
CA LEU A 18 27.99 18.46 15.32
C LEU A 18 28.42 17.47 16.39
N TRP A 19 27.44 16.81 16.98
CA TRP A 19 27.60 15.66 17.86
C TRP A 19 26.92 14.45 17.23
N PRO A 20 27.69 13.53 16.63
CA PRO A 20 27.17 12.25 16.17
C PRO A 20 26.38 11.52 17.27
N LYS A 21 25.32 10.84 16.87
CA LYS A 21 24.42 10.03 17.70
C LYS A 21 24.15 8.69 17.01
N GLY A 22 23.86 7.67 17.81
CA GLY A 22 23.57 6.32 17.32
C GLY A 22 24.81 5.58 16.79
N GLU A 23 24.57 4.42 16.18
CA GLU A 23 25.61 3.52 15.63
C GLU A 23 26.15 3.97 14.26
N THR A 24 25.52 4.98 13.64
CA THR A 24 25.93 5.47 12.33
C THR A 24 27.28 6.18 12.42
N ASN A 25 28.25 5.76 11.60
CA ASN A 25 29.59 6.37 11.57
C ASN A 25 29.60 7.73 10.84
N VAL A 26 28.75 8.64 11.31
CA VAL A 26 28.62 10.01 10.79
C VAL A 26 29.97 10.72 10.83
N ALA A 27 30.83 10.43 11.81
CA ALA A 27 32.14 11.07 11.91
C ALA A 27 33.07 10.84 10.71
N ALA A 28 32.88 9.74 9.97
CA ALA A 28 33.67 9.40 8.79
C ALA A 28 33.03 9.87 7.47
N ALA A 29 31.83 10.45 7.50
CA ALA A 29 31.10 10.77 6.27
C ALA A 29 31.65 12.05 5.59
N PRO A 30 31.83 12.07 4.25
CA PRO A 30 32.43 13.21 3.54
C PRO A 30 31.64 14.53 3.68
N TRP A 31 30.31 14.44 3.77
CA TRP A 31 29.41 15.59 3.85
C TRP A 31 29.44 16.31 5.20
N VAL A 32 30.06 15.73 6.24
CA VAL A 32 29.90 16.25 7.61
C VAL A 32 30.56 17.60 7.78
N ARG A 33 31.59 17.94 7.00
CA ARG A 33 32.21 19.28 7.05
C ARG A 33 31.36 20.35 6.36
N GLU A 34 30.54 19.96 5.39
CA GLU A 34 29.71 20.87 4.58
C GLU A 34 28.29 20.32 4.45
N ILE A 35 27.38 20.81 5.29
CA ILE A 35 25.97 20.45 5.21
C ILE A 35 25.32 21.34 4.15
N ARG A 36 24.77 20.74 3.10
CA ARG A 36 24.17 21.46 1.97
C ARG A 36 22.66 21.25 1.93
N VAL A 37 21.93 22.09 2.66
CA VAL A 37 20.46 22.13 2.63
C VAL A 37 20.01 22.56 1.24
N ASP A 38 19.14 21.76 0.61
CA ASP A 38 18.61 22.04 -0.72
C ASP A 38 17.19 22.61 -0.67
N ARG A 39 16.40 22.23 0.34
CA ARG A 39 15.01 22.66 0.50
C ARG A 39 14.52 22.60 1.94
N LEU A 40 13.36 23.21 2.17
CA LEU A 40 12.55 22.97 3.35
C LEU A 40 11.44 21.97 3.00
N SER A 41 11.09 21.09 3.93
CA SER A 41 9.97 20.17 3.73
C SER A 41 8.63 20.92 3.62
N PRO A 42 7.58 20.29 3.08
CA PRO A 42 6.21 20.76 3.29
C PRO A 42 5.91 20.93 4.78
N PRO A 43 5.01 21.86 5.14
CA PRO A 43 4.61 22.06 6.53
C PRO A 43 3.80 20.85 7.02
N SER A 44 4.02 20.47 8.27
CA SER A 44 3.16 19.52 8.95
C SER A 44 1.96 20.20 9.59
N GLU A 45 0.76 19.67 9.32
CA GLU A 45 -0.50 20.26 9.79
C GLU A 45 -1.01 19.61 11.08
N ARG A 46 -0.52 18.41 11.42
CA ARG A 46 -1.08 17.60 12.53
C ARG A 46 -0.06 17.11 13.53
N CYS A 47 1.10 16.66 13.06
CA CYS A 47 2.12 16.05 13.91
C CYS A 47 3.37 16.93 13.90
N LEU A 48 4.06 17.06 15.03
CA LEU A 48 5.37 17.74 15.01
C LEU A 48 6.31 16.96 14.06
N PRO A 49 7.18 17.63 13.29
CA PRO A 49 8.13 16.95 12.41
C PRO A 49 8.96 15.88 13.12
N LEU A 50 9.30 16.13 14.40
CA LEU A 50 9.95 15.19 15.29
C LEU A 50 9.16 13.87 15.43
N ALA A 51 7.84 13.96 15.69
CA ALA A 51 6.98 12.80 15.87
C ALA A 51 6.83 11.98 14.58
N VAL A 52 6.76 12.67 13.42
CA VAL A 52 6.76 12.01 12.11
C VAL A 52 8.05 11.23 11.91
N LEU A 53 9.20 11.86 12.15
CA LEU A 53 10.51 11.21 11.97
C LEU A 53 10.72 10.04 12.93
N HIS A 54 10.34 10.17 14.20
CA HIS A 54 10.37 9.03 15.12
C HIS A 54 9.54 7.83 14.64
N THR A 55 8.44 8.08 13.93
CA THR A 55 7.60 7.02 13.38
C THR A 55 8.24 6.34 12.16
N VAL A 56 8.88 7.10 11.27
CA VAL A 56 9.38 6.58 9.98
C VAL A 56 10.86 6.23 9.97
N SER A 57 11.63 6.67 10.95
CA SER A 57 13.09 6.48 11.00
C SER A 57 13.52 5.43 12.03
N SER A 58 12.59 4.78 12.75
CA SER A 58 12.87 3.76 13.78
C SER A 58 14.01 4.11 14.75
N GLY A 59 14.11 5.39 15.16
CA GLY A 59 15.16 5.85 16.07
C GLY A 59 16.50 6.23 15.42
N ALA A 60 16.56 6.38 14.09
CA ALA A 60 17.74 6.85 13.34
C ALA A 60 18.11 8.33 13.54
N LEU A 61 18.20 8.80 14.80
CA LEU A 61 18.83 10.06 15.12
C LEU A 61 20.35 9.91 14.88
N CYS A 62 20.85 10.56 13.84
CA CYS A 62 22.25 10.41 13.41
C CYS A 62 23.17 11.45 14.06
N PHE A 63 22.68 12.65 14.35
CA PHE A 63 23.45 13.68 15.02
C PHE A 63 22.56 14.77 15.63
N VAL A 64 23.14 15.53 16.54
CA VAL A 64 22.64 16.84 16.97
C VAL A 64 23.60 17.88 16.42
N MET A 65 23.09 19.00 15.93
CA MET A 65 23.90 20.15 15.55
C MET A 65 23.39 21.43 16.20
N GLU A 66 24.31 22.25 16.69
CA GLU A 66 24.00 23.51 17.36
C GLU A 66 24.87 24.63 16.82
N SER A 67 24.30 25.82 16.66
CA SER A 67 25.07 27.02 16.36
C SER A 67 25.85 27.46 17.59
N ARG A 68 26.97 28.16 17.39
CA ARG A 68 27.60 28.83 18.54
C ARG A 68 26.65 29.87 19.11
N PRO A 69 26.52 29.99 20.44
CA PRO A 69 25.84 31.13 21.05
C PRO A 69 26.58 32.39 20.61
N SER A 70 25.88 33.32 19.97
CA SER A 70 26.44 34.65 19.80
C SER A 70 26.43 35.34 21.17
N PRO A 71 27.49 36.06 21.58
CA PRO A 71 27.35 37.00 22.68
C PRO A 71 26.17 37.93 22.35
N ALA A 72 25.36 38.28 23.34
CA ALA A 72 24.22 39.18 23.16
C ALA A 72 24.73 40.53 22.61
N THR A 73 24.81 40.66 21.30
CA THR A 73 24.90 41.94 20.62
C THR A 73 23.53 42.59 20.73
N ALA A 74 23.52 43.93 20.72
CA ALA A 74 22.34 44.76 20.96
C ALA A 74 21.09 44.20 20.26
N ASP A 75 19.92 44.34 20.89
CA ASP A 75 18.60 43.82 20.45
C ASP A 75 18.18 44.20 19.00
N ASP A 76 19.00 44.99 18.29
CA ASP A 76 18.78 45.51 16.94
C ASP A 76 19.51 44.76 15.81
N GLU A 77 20.40 43.78 16.08
CA GLU A 77 21.03 43.01 15.00
C GLU A 77 20.10 41.89 14.47
N PRO A 78 19.94 41.75 13.13
CA PRO A 78 19.11 40.71 12.56
C PRO A 78 19.69 39.31 12.87
N PRO A 79 18.83 38.30 13.13
CA PRO A 79 19.31 36.95 13.40
C PRO A 79 20.09 36.40 12.21
N SER A 80 21.12 35.60 12.49
CA SER A 80 21.89 34.93 11.44
C SER A 80 20.96 34.10 10.53
N SER A 81 21.33 33.92 9.27
CA SER A 81 20.50 33.16 8.31
C SER A 81 20.19 31.74 8.80
N LEU A 82 21.11 31.10 9.52
CA LEU A 82 20.88 29.81 10.18
C LEU A 82 19.80 29.89 11.27
N VAL A 83 19.83 30.92 12.13
CA VAL A 83 18.81 31.14 13.17
C VAL A 83 17.46 31.49 12.54
N ALA A 84 17.46 32.26 11.45
CA ALA A 84 16.24 32.55 10.68
C ALA A 84 15.63 31.26 10.09
N MET A 85 16.45 30.36 9.51
CA MET A 85 15.99 29.06 9.02
C MET A 85 15.45 28.17 10.15
N HIS A 86 16.14 28.11 11.29
CA HIS A 86 15.68 27.38 12.48
C HIS A 86 14.32 27.88 12.96
N THR A 87 14.17 29.19 13.08
CA THR A 87 12.93 29.85 13.50
C THR A 87 11.80 29.57 12.52
N ALA A 88 12.08 29.62 11.21
CA ALA A 88 11.11 29.29 10.16
C ALA A 88 10.66 27.81 10.25
N CYS A 89 11.60 26.88 10.46
CA CYS A 89 11.28 25.46 10.63
C CYS A 89 10.38 25.21 11.86
N LEU A 90 10.65 25.87 12.99
CA LEU A 90 9.81 25.79 14.18
C LEU A 90 8.42 26.37 13.95
N ARG A 91 8.35 27.58 13.37
CA ARG A 91 7.10 28.30 13.15
C ARG A 91 6.18 27.56 12.17
N ASP A 92 6.76 27.06 11.08
CA ASP A 92 5.99 26.50 9.96
C ASP A 92 5.87 24.96 10.04
N ASN A 93 6.34 24.34 11.14
CA ASN A 93 6.41 22.88 11.30
C ASN A 93 7.10 22.19 10.12
N LYS A 94 8.27 22.71 9.73
CA LYS A 94 9.09 22.18 8.64
C LYS A 94 10.40 21.60 9.15
N THR A 95 11.07 20.89 8.26
CA THR A 95 12.46 20.45 8.42
C THR A 95 13.31 21.07 7.31
N ALA A 96 14.58 21.32 7.59
CA ALA A 96 15.54 21.58 6.54
C ALA A 96 16.08 20.25 6.03
N VAL A 97 16.18 20.06 4.71
CA VAL A 97 16.45 18.76 4.10
C VAL A 97 17.71 18.84 3.25
N PHE A 98 18.50 17.76 3.26
CA PHE A 98 19.56 17.57 2.29
C PHE A 98 19.68 16.10 1.84
N PRO A 99 19.84 15.85 0.54
CA PRO A 99 19.88 14.50 -0.02
C PRO A 99 21.26 13.85 0.16
N LEU A 100 21.27 12.53 0.30
CA LEU A 100 22.45 11.66 0.40
C LEU A 100 22.24 10.40 -0.46
N GLY A 101 22.19 10.56 -1.78
CA GLY A 101 21.97 9.44 -2.71
C GLY A 101 20.55 8.88 -2.60
N ALA A 102 20.41 7.61 -2.17
CA ALA A 102 19.12 6.95 -1.97
C ALA A 102 18.42 7.32 -0.65
N GLU A 103 19.07 8.15 0.17
CA GLU A 103 18.58 8.60 1.46
C GLU A 103 18.59 10.13 1.51
N GLU A 104 17.99 10.69 2.54
CA GLU A 104 18.03 12.11 2.85
C GLU A 104 18.09 12.34 4.36
N ILE A 105 18.60 13.50 4.75
CA ILE A 105 18.62 13.94 6.15
C ILE A 105 17.64 15.07 6.35
N HIS A 106 16.79 14.89 7.34
CA HIS A 106 15.89 15.92 7.84
C HIS A 106 16.47 16.51 9.13
N LEU A 107 16.69 17.82 9.11
CA LEU A 107 17.08 18.63 10.25
C LEU A 107 15.82 19.17 10.92
N VAL A 108 15.48 18.58 12.06
CA VAL A 108 14.35 18.99 12.89
C VAL A 108 14.80 20.11 13.81
N ALA A 109 14.19 21.27 13.70
CA ALA A 109 14.48 22.37 14.62
C ALA A 109 13.97 22.04 16.02
N MET A 110 14.85 22.18 17.01
CA MET A 110 14.55 21.91 18.42
C MET A 110 14.69 23.18 19.24
N LYS A 111 13.85 23.33 20.27
CA LYS A 111 14.03 24.40 21.25
C LYS A 111 15.19 24.03 22.18
N PRO A 112 16.26 24.83 22.26
CA PRO A 112 17.39 24.55 23.13
C PRO A 112 16.96 24.60 24.60
N LYS A 113 17.53 23.73 25.44
CA LYS A 113 17.24 23.68 26.88
C LYS A 113 17.61 24.97 27.62
N SER A 114 18.57 25.72 27.09
CA SER A 114 19.16 26.91 27.71
C SER A 114 18.38 28.20 27.45
N ASN A 115 17.27 28.18 26.67
CA ASN A 115 16.50 29.37 26.26
C ASN A 115 17.37 30.54 25.76
N LEU A 116 18.58 30.26 25.26
CA LEU A 116 19.48 31.30 24.76
C LEU A 116 18.86 31.94 23.51
N PRO A 117 18.70 33.27 23.47
CA PRO A 117 18.29 33.96 22.26
C PRO A 117 19.34 33.75 21.16
N ASN A 118 18.91 33.76 19.90
CA ASN A 118 19.79 33.64 18.72
C ASN A 118 20.63 32.34 18.66
N HIS A 119 20.08 31.24 19.16
CA HIS A 119 20.71 29.92 19.11
C HIS A 119 19.88 28.92 18.31
N ALA A 120 20.49 28.30 17.30
CA ALA A 120 19.86 27.29 16.45
C ALA A 120 20.29 25.89 16.89
N CYS A 121 19.33 25.03 17.22
CA CYS A 121 19.57 23.62 17.56
C CYS A 121 18.73 22.74 16.62
N PHE A 122 19.38 21.76 15.97
CA PHE A 122 18.72 20.82 15.08
C PHE A 122 19.10 19.37 15.42
N TRP A 123 18.13 18.48 15.27
CA TRP A 123 18.34 17.03 15.34
C TRP A 123 18.26 16.46 13.92
N GLY A 124 19.31 15.76 13.50
CA GLY A 124 19.44 15.17 12.17
C GLY A 124 18.95 13.73 12.14
N TYR A 125 17.92 13.46 11.34
CA TYR A 125 17.36 12.13 11.12
C TYR A 125 17.60 11.68 9.69
N LYS A 126 18.07 10.45 9.53
CA LYS A 126 18.29 9.85 8.21
C LYS A 126 17.11 8.96 7.83
N VAL A 127 16.60 9.14 6.63
CA VAL A 127 15.47 8.37 6.08
C VAL A 127 15.69 8.08 4.59
N PRO A 128 15.06 7.05 4.02
CA PRO A 128 15.00 6.86 2.57
C PRO A 128 14.43 8.09 1.86
N LEU A 129 14.96 8.38 0.67
CA LEU A 129 14.56 9.55 -0.12
C LEU A 129 13.05 9.56 -0.36
N GLY A 130 12.39 10.66 -0.01
CA GLY A 130 10.95 10.88 -0.24
C GLY A 130 10.03 10.28 0.81
N LEU A 131 10.51 9.36 1.67
CA LEU A 131 9.68 8.65 2.65
C LEU A 131 9.00 9.61 3.63
N TYR A 132 9.73 10.62 4.11
CA TYR A 132 9.17 11.62 5.02
C TYR A 132 7.99 12.36 4.38
N ASN A 133 8.13 12.79 3.13
CA ASN A 133 7.09 13.54 2.42
C ASN A 133 5.85 12.67 2.16
N SER A 134 6.05 11.41 1.76
CA SER A 134 4.95 10.44 1.57
C SER A 134 4.18 10.24 2.86
N CYS A 135 4.88 9.92 3.96
CA CYS A 135 4.26 9.67 5.26
C CYS A 135 3.61 10.94 5.85
N LEU A 136 4.23 12.10 5.66
CA LEU A 136 3.67 13.38 6.09
C LEU A 136 2.35 13.67 5.38
N SER A 137 2.31 13.48 4.07
CA SER A 137 1.09 13.67 3.26
C SER A 137 -0.04 12.76 3.75
N MET A 138 0.29 11.49 4.02
CA MET A 138 -0.65 10.52 4.58
C MET A 138 -1.18 10.95 5.96
N LEU A 139 -0.30 11.36 6.88
CA LEU A 139 -0.69 11.83 8.21
C LEU A 139 -1.56 13.10 8.15
N ASN A 140 -1.21 14.08 7.31
CA ASN A 140 -2.01 15.29 7.10
C ASN A 140 -3.42 14.96 6.59
N LEU A 141 -3.54 13.94 5.72
CA LEU A 141 -4.82 13.43 5.22
C LEU A 141 -5.57 12.53 6.22
N ARG A 142 -4.93 12.11 7.34
CA ARG A 142 -5.41 11.07 8.26
C ARG A 142 -5.64 9.75 7.54
N CYS A 143 -4.68 9.41 6.70
CA CYS A 143 -4.70 8.28 5.81
C CYS A 143 -3.54 7.34 6.15
N LEU A 144 -3.78 6.04 6.11
CA LEU A 144 -2.77 4.99 6.28
C LEU A 144 -2.70 4.12 5.02
N GLY A 145 -1.66 3.30 4.91
CA GLY A 145 -1.58 2.32 3.83
C GLY A 145 -2.50 1.13 4.12
N ILE A 146 -3.19 0.61 3.11
CA ILE A 146 -3.82 -0.71 3.18
C ILE A 146 -3.34 -1.56 2.01
N VAL A 147 -2.88 -2.78 2.32
CA VAL A 147 -2.38 -3.73 1.34
C VAL A 147 -3.31 -4.93 1.30
N PHE A 148 -3.86 -5.23 0.13
CA PHE A 148 -4.72 -6.40 -0.07
C PHE A 148 -3.97 -7.54 -0.76
N ASP A 149 -4.18 -8.77 -0.28
CA ASP A 149 -4.13 -9.93 -1.17
C ASP A 149 -5.39 -10.04 -2.02
N LEU A 150 -5.34 -10.84 -3.09
CA LEU A 150 -6.45 -11.05 -4.03
C LEU A 150 -7.12 -12.40 -3.82
N ASP A 151 -6.46 -13.48 -4.23
CA ASP A 151 -7.03 -14.82 -4.24
C ASP A 151 -7.26 -15.34 -2.83
N GLU A 152 -8.41 -15.96 -2.62
CA GLU A 152 -8.86 -16.49 -1.33
C GLU A 152 -8.97 -15.40 -0.22
N THR A 153 -8.69 -14.13 -0.53
CA THR A 153 -8.87 -12.98 0.37
C THR A 153 -10.04 -12.11 -0.06
N LEU A 154 -10.03 -11.60 -1.29
CA LEU A 154 -11.07 -10.74 -1.86
C LEU A 154 -11.89 -11.44 -2.95
N ILE A 155 -11.30 -12.45 -3.60
CA ILE A 155 -11.92 -13.13 -4.74
C ILE A 155 -11.56 -14.61 -4.77
N VAL A 156 -12.33 -15.38 -5.54
CA VAL A 156 -11.93 -16.69 -6.03
C VAL A 156 -12.23 -16.75 -7.52
N ALA A 157 -11.20 -16.94 -8.35
CA ALA A 157 -11.36 -17.18 -9.78
C ALA A 157 -11.17 -18.65 -10.13
N ASN A 158 -11.91 -19.12 -11.13
CA ASN A 158 -11.76 -20.47 -11.67
C ASN A 158 -11.75 -20.46 -13.20
N THR A 159 -10.86 -21.28 -13.75
CA THR A 159 -10.88 -21.69 -15.16
C THR A 159 -11.70 -22.97 -15.31
N THR A 160 -12.01 -23.37 -16.54
CA THR A 160 -12.65 -24.68 -16.81
C THR A 160 -11.86 -25.81 -16.15
N ARG A 161 -10.53 -25.80 -16.30
CA ARG A 161 -9.64 -26.81 -15.72
C ARG A 161 -9.66 -26.80 -14.20
N SER A 162 -9.59 -25.62 -13.56
CA SER A 162 -9.61 -25.58 -12.09
C SER A 162 -10.95 -26.02 -11.50
N PHE A 163 -12.07 -25.81 -12.22
CA PHE A 163 -13.35 -26.40 -11.86
C PHE A 163 -13.33 -27.93 -11.94
N GLU A 164 -12.84 -28.49 -13.05
CA GLU A 164 -12.71 -29.94 -13.25
C GLU A 164 -11.84 -30.57 -12.16
N ASP A 165 -10.66 -30.01 -11.91
CA ASP A 165 -9.73 -30.51 -10.88
C ASP A 165 -10.38 -30.50 -9.47
N ARG A 166 -11.13 -29.45 -9.12
CA ARG A 166 -11.83 -29.33 -7.83
C ARG A 166 -12.99 -30.32 -7.71
N ILE A 167 -13.79 -30.48 -8.76
CA ILE A 167 -14.89 -31.45 -8.81
C ILE A 167 -14.35 -32.87 -8.65
N ASP A 168 -13.30 -33.24 -9.40
CA ASP A 168 -12.69 -34.56 -9.36
C ASP A 168 -12.05 -34.86 -7.99
N ALA A 169 -11.42 -33.85 -7.37
CA ALA A 169 -10.89 -33.97 -6.02
C ALA A 169 -12.01 -34.22 -4.99
N LEU A 170 -13.13 -33.52 -5.08
CA LEU A 170 -14.29 -33.71 -4.20
C LEU A 170 -14.96 -35.06 -4.42
N GLN A 171 -15.13 -35.49 -5.67
CA GLN A 171 -15.70 -36.81 -5.99
C GLN A 171 -14.83 -37.95 -5.44
N ARG A 172 -13.50 -37.85 -5.54
CA ARG A 172 -12.58 -38.83 -4.93
C ARG A 172 -12.62 -38.85 -3.41
N LYS A 173 -12.85 -37.70 -2.77
CA LYS A 173 -13.07 -37.64 -1.31
C LYS A 173 -14.43 -38.25 -0.95
N LEU A 174 -15.47 -37.95 -1.74
CA LEU A 174 -16.83 -38.40 -1.52
C LEU A 174 -16.93 -39.93 -1.54
N SER A 175 -16.21 -40.59 -2.44
CA SER A 175 -16.20 -42.06 -2.53
C SER A 175 -15.61 -42.77 -1.30
N LYS A 176 -14.96 -42.02 -0.39
CA LYS A 176 -14.34 -42.53 0.83
C LYS A 176 -15.04 -42.03 2.10
N GLU A 177 -15.98 -41.10 1.97
CA GLU A 177 -16.69 -40.51 3.10
C GLU A 177 -17.89 -41.39 3.48
N THR A 178 -18.12 -41.56 4.77
CA THR A 178 -19.21 -42.39 5.31
C THR A 178 -20.22 -41.57 6.10
N ASP A 179 -19.84 -40.38 6.57
CA ASP A 179 -20.72 -39.50 7.32
C ASP A 179 -21.80 -38.87 6.41
N PRO A 180 -23.11 -39.11 6.65
CA PRO A 180 -24.18 -38.62 5.78
C PRO A 180 -24.25 -37.09 5.66
N GLN A 181 -23.89 -36.35 6.72
CA GLN A 181 -23.93 -34.89 6.69
C GLN A 181 -22.81 -34.34 5.82
N ARG A 182 -21.59 -34.87 5.95
CA ARG A 182 -20.45 -34.51 5.10
C ARG A 182 -20.68 -34.89 3.65
N ILE A 183 -21.24 -36.06 3.38
CA ILE A 183 -21.64 -36.49 2.02
C ILE A 183 -22.59 -35.46 1.40
N SER A 184 -23.65 -35.07 2.13
CA SER A 184 -24.61 -34.07 1.66
C SER A 184 -23.94 -32.71 1.38
N GLY A 185 -23.08 -32.26 2.29
CA GLY A 185 -22.31 -31.02 2.12
C GLY A 185 -21.42 -31.04 0.87
N MET A 186 -20.69 -32.13 0.66
CA MET A 186 -19.81 -32.31 -0.50
C MET A 186 -20.57 -32.42 -1.82
N LEU A 187 -21.72 -33.12 -1.83
CA LEU A 187 -22.61 -33.17 -3.01
C LEU A 187 -23.13 -31.77 -3.36
N ALA A 188 -23.53 -30.98 -2.37
CA ALA A 188 -23.98 -29.61 -2.58
C ALA A 188 -22.85 -28.71 -3.08
N GLU A 189 -21.62 -28.90 -2.61
CA GLU A 189 -20.43 -28.19 -3.09
C GLU A 189 -20.10 -28.55 -4.55
N ILE A 190 -20.09 -29.85 -4.89
CA ILE A 190 -19.90 -30.32 -6.28
C ILE A 190 -20.95 -29.70 -7.20
N LYS A 191 -22.21 -29.67 -6.77
CA LYS A 191 -23.30 -29.07 -7.54
C LYS A 191 -23.04 -27.59 -7.83
N ARG A 192 -22.62 -26.81 -6.83
CA ARG A 192 -22.26 -25.38 -7.04
C ARG A 192 -21.11 -25.20 -8.03
N TYR A 193 -20.07 -26.03 -7.93
CA TYR A 193 -18.98 -26.01 -8.91
C TYR A 193 -19.45 -26.37 -10.34
N GLN A 194 -20.34 -27.34 -10.48
CA GLN A 194 -20.89 -27.75 -11.79
C GLN A 194 -21.76 -26.65 -12.42
N GLU A 195 -22.58 -25.97 -11.62
CA GLU A 195 -23.41 -24.84 -12.07
C GLU A 195 -22.53 -23.70 -12.62
N ASP A 196 -21.54 -23.27 -11.84
CA ASP A 196 -20.62 -22.19 -12.25
C ASP A 196 -19.73 -22.60 -13.44
N ARG A 197 -19.27 -23.86 -13.50
CA ARG A 197 -18.53 -24.39 -14.67
C ARG A 197 -19.39 -24.34 -15.93
N THR A 198 -20.68 -24.67 -15.82
CA THR A 198 -21.61 -24.62 -16.96
C THR A 198 -21.80 -23.17 -17.43
N MET A 199 -21.89 -22.23 -16.50
CA MET A 199 -21.95 -20.80 -16.80
C MET A 199 -20.68 -20.32 -17.53
N LEU A 200 -19.49 -20.72 -17.05
CA LEU A 200 -18.23 -20.41 -17.72
C LEU A 200 -18.17 -20.99 -19.14
N LYS A 201 -18.66 -22.21 -19.34
CA LYS A 201 -18.75 -22.83 -20.67
C LYS A 201 -19.65 -22.04 -21.61
N GLN A 202 -20.83 -21.60 -21.17
CA GLN A 202 -21.72 -20.76 -21.98
C GLN A 202 -21.03 -19.47 -22.43
N TYR A 203 -20.29 -18.83 -21.52
CA TYR A 203 -19.52 -17.62 -21.84
C TYR A 203 -18.39 -17.88 -22.85
N ILE A 204 -17.65 -18.97 -22.69
CA ILE A 204 -16.59 -19.38 -23.62
C ILE A 204 -17.16 -19.66 -25.01
N ASP A 205 -18.28 -20.37 -25.10
CA ASP A 205 -18.85 -20.83 -26.37
C ASP A 205 -19.59 -19.68 -27.09
N GLY A 206 -20.34 -18.86 -26.36
CA GLY A 206 -21.32 -17.92 -26.94
C GLY A 206 -21.25 -16.47 -26.51
N ASP A 207 -20.26 -16.04 -25.71
CA ASP A 207 -20.18 -14.66 -25.17
C ASP A 207 -21.48 -14.24 -24.41
N GLN A 208 -22.18 -15.22 -23.84
CA GLN A 208 -23.43 -15.02 -23.10
C GLN A 208 -23.62 -16.10 -22.04
N VAL A 209 -24.43 -15.82 -21.03
CA VAL A 209 -24.82 -16.78 -19.98
C VAL A 209 -26.32 -16.69 -19.71
N ILE A 210 -26.94 -17.81 -19.36
CA ILE A 210 -28.34 -17.87 -18.94
C ILE A 210 -28.37 -18.19 -17.45
N ASP A 211 -28.98 -17.30 -16.66
CA ASP A 211 -29.12 -17.47 -15.23
C ASP A 211 -30.54 -17.09 -14.79
N GLY A 212 -31.22 -17.99 -14.06
CA GLY A 212 -32.62 -17.77 -13.64
C GLY A 212 -33.60 -17.52 -14.79
N GLY A 213 -33.34 -18.07 -15.98
CA GLY A 213 -34.14 -17.84 -17.19
C GLY A 213 -33.85 -16.51 -17.90
N LYS A 214 -32.99 -15.65 -17.34
CA LYS A 214 -32.56 -14.40 -17.95
C LYS A 214 -31.23 -14.59 -18.68
N MET A 215 -31.15 -14.07 -19.89
CA MET A 215 -29.93 -14.07 -20.71
C MET A 215 -29.11 -12.81 -20.45
N TYR A 216 -27.83 -12.99 -20.16
CA TYR A 216 -26.84 -11.93 -19.98
C TYR A 216 -25.82 -12.04 -21.11
N LYS A 217 -25.64 -10.96 -21.87
CA LYS A 217 -24.66 -10.88 -22.97
C LYS A 217 -23.42 -10.15 -22.50
N VAL A 218 -22.29 -10.46 -23.14
CA VAL A 218 -21.03 -9.75 -22.91
C VAL A 218 -21.17 -8.25 -23.10
N GLN A 219 -20.53 -7.50 -22.22
CA GLN A 219 -20.35 -6.06 -22.31
C GLN A 219 -18.87 -5.78 -22.60
N SER A 220 -18.62 -4.81 -23.48
CA SER A 220 -17.27 -4.34 -23.79
C SER A 220 -16.87 -3.24 -22.82
N GLU A 221 -15.97 -3.55 -21.89
CA GLU A 221 -15.39 -2.57 -20.97
C GLU A 221 -14.07 -2.04 -21.56
N VAL A 222 -13.95 -0.72 -21.71
CA VAL A 222 -12.72 -0.07 -22.18
C VAL A 222 -11.77 0.10 -21.01
N VAL A 223 -10.55 -0.40 -21.16
CA VAL A 223 -9.49 -0.32 -20.16
C VAL A 223 -8.50 0.76 -20.60
N PRO A 224 -8.33 1.82 -19.80
CA PRO A 224 -7.30 2.82 -20.05
C PRO A 224 -5.91 2.18 -20.09
N PRO A 225 -4.99 2.71 -20.90
CA PRO A 225 -3.63 2.21 -20.93
C PRO A 225 -2.94 2.40 -19.57
N LEU A 226 -2.19 1.38 -19.17
CA LEU A 226 -1.44 1.37 -17.90
C LEU A 226 -0.19 2.27 -17.93
N ALA A 227 0.24 2.71 -19.12
CA ALA A 227 1.35 3.63 -19.35
C ALA A 227 1.14 4.38 -20.68
N ASP A 228 1.76 5.56 -20.85
CA ASP A 228 1.53 6.52 -21.94
C ASP A 228 1.67 5.97 -23.38
N ASN A 229 2.25 4.79 -23.57
CA ASN A 229 2.46 4.17 -24.89
C ASN A 229 1.62 2.91 -25.17
N HIS A 230 0.69 2.52 -24.29
CA HIS A 230 -0.20 1.38 -24.55
C HIS A 230 -1.50 1.84 -25.22
N GLN A 231 -2.06 1.01 -26.10
CA GLN A 231 -3.39 1.25 -26.63
C GLN A 231 -4.45 0.87 -25.59
N PRO A 232 -5.61 1.57 -25.55
CA PRO A 232 -6.75 1.12 -24.77
C PRO A 232 -7.13 -0.31 -25.15
N MET A 233 -7.38 -1.14 -24.14
CA MET A 233 -7.80 -2.54 -24.36
C MET A 233 -9.30 -2.66 -24.17
N ILE A 234 -9.95 -3.50 -24.97
CA ILE A 234 -11.37 -3.83 -24.79
C ILE A 234 -11.48 -5.18 -24.10
N ARG A 235 -12.18 -5.22 -22.96
CA ARG A 235 -12.40 -6.43 -22.17
C ARG A 235 -13.83 -6.94 -22.35
N PRO A 236 -14.01 -8.22 -22.71
CA PRO A 236 -15.32 -8.86 -22.69
C PRO A 236 -15.67 -9.23 -21.24
N VAL A 237 -16.75 -8.67 -20.70
CA VAL A 237 -17.16 -8.89 -19.30
C VAL A 237 -18.65 -9.18 -19.19
N ILE A 238 -19.03 -10.12 -18.34
CA ILE A 238 -20.41 -10.27 -17.86
C ILE A 238 -20.40 -10.15 -16.34
N ARG A 239 -21.18 -9.22 -15.78
CA ARG A 239 -21.34 -9.04 -14.33
C ARG A 239 -22.72 -9.50 -13.89
N LEU A 240 -22.78 -10.54 -13.05
CA LEU A 240 -23.99 -10.99 -12.38
C LEU A 240 -23.99 -10.43 -10.95
N GLN A 241 -24.40 -9.17 -10.82
CA GLN A 241 -24.28 -8.40 -9.57
C GLN A 241 -24.94 -9.09 -8.38
N GLU A 242 -26.14 -9.65 -8.54
CA GLU A 242 -26.89 -10.33 -7.47
C GLU A 242 -26.17 -11.56 -6.90
N LYS A 243 -25.24 -12.15 -7.66
CA LYS A 243 -24.47 -13.33 -7.26
C LYS A 243 -23.02 -13.01 -6.92
N SER A 244 -22.60 -11.76 -7.05
CA SER A 244 -21.20 -11.34 -6.97
C SER A 244 -20.30 -12.17 -7.92
N ILE A 245 -20.81 -12.52 -9.11
CA ILE A 245 -20.08 -13.30 -10.12
C ILE A 245 -19.72 -12.38 -11.29
N ILE A 246 -18.50 -12.53 -11.79
CA ILE A 246 -18.02 -11.87 -13.00
C ILE A 246 -17.37 -12.90 -13.91
N LEU A 247 -17.71 -12.89 -15.20
CA LEU A 247 -17.00 -13.64 -16.23
C LEU A 247 -16.15 -12.68 -17.06
N THR A 248 -14.88 -13.02 -17.26
CA THR A 248 -13.93 -12.21 -18.04
C THR A 248 -12.89 -13.10 -18.72
N ARG A 249 -11.93 -12.51 -19.43
CA ARG A 249 -10.75 -13.17 -19.99
C ARG A 249 -9.48 -12.49 -19.51
N ILE A 250 -8.49 -13.27 -19.09
CA ILE A 250 -7.16 -12.74 -18.73
C ILE A 250 -6.45 -12.16 -19.96
N ASN A 251 -6.59 -12.81 -21.12
CA ASN A 251 -6.26 -12.23 -22.42
C ASN A 251 -7.55 -12.09 -23.24
N PRO A 252 -8.01 -10.87 -23.56
CA PRO A 252 -9.31 -10.66 -24.21
C PRO A 252 -9.43 -11.34 -25.57
N SER A 253 -8.31 -11.61 -26.23
CA SER A 253 -8.24 -12.24 -27.55
C SER A 253 -8.25 -13.78 -27.51
N ILE A 254 -8.06 -14.39 -26.34
CA ILE A 254 -7.92 -15.85 -26.18
C ILE A 254 -9.05 -16.36 -25.28
N ARG A 255 -10.02 -17.05 -25.88
CA ARG A 255 -11.19 -17.60 -25.17
C ARG A 255 -10.82 -18.60 -24.08
N ASP A 256 -9.74 -19.36 -24.24
CA ASP A 256 -9.29 -20.33 -23.23
C ASP A 256 -8.76 -19.69 -21.94
N THR A 257 -8.48 -18.38 -21.97
CA THR A 257 -8.12 -17.61 -20.77
C THR A 257 -9.36 -17.07 -20.03
N SER A 258 -10.55 -17.57 -20.36
CA SER A 258 -11.79 -17.20 -19.67
C SER A 258 -11.80 -17.72 -18.25
N VAL A 259 -12.26 -16.87 -17.34
CA VAL A 259 -12.39 -17.17 -15.92
C VAL A 259 -13.74 -16.75 -15.40
N LEU A 260 -14.28 -17.52 -14.46
CA LEU A 260 -15.39 -17.12 -13.60
C LEU A 260 -14.83 -16.69 -12.25
N VAL A 261 -15.10 -15.45 -11.88
CA VAL A 261 -14.63 -14.79 -10.67
C VAL A 261 -15.80 -14.59 -9.73
N ARG A 262 -15.70 -15.10 -8.51
CA ARG A 262 -16.58 -14.72 -7.40
C ARG A 262 -15.90 -13.65 -6.58
N LEU A 263 -16.62 -12.56 -6.32
CA LEU A 263 -16.18 -11.52 -5.38
C LEU A 263 -16.61 -11.90 -3.97
N ARG A 264 -15.77 -11.59 -2.99
CA ARG A 264 -16.15 -11.69 -1.58
C ARG A 264 -17.35 -10.77 -1.33
N PRO A 265 -18.41 -11.26 -0.65
CA PRO A 265 -19.55 -10.44 -0.28
C PRO A 265 -19.13 -9.16 0.44
N ALA A 266 -19.90 -8.08 0.27
CA ALA A 266 -19.63 -6.75 0.81
C ALA A 266 -18.34 -6.05 0.32
N TRP A 267 -17.69 -6.54 -0.75
CA TRP A 267 -16.58 -5.82 -1.38
C TRP A 267 -16.97 -4.40 -1.80
N ASP A 268 -18.16 -4.20 -2.39
CA ASP A 268 -18.62 -2.87 -2.80
C ASP A 268 -18.84 -1.92 -1.60
N ASP A 269 -19.28 -2.45 -0.46
CA ASP A 269 -19.42 -1.68 0.78
C ASP A 269 -18.04 -1.27 1.32
N LEU A 270 -17.08 -2.21 1.33
CA LEU A 270 -15.69 -1.93 1.72
C LEU A 270 -15.04 -0.92 0.77
N ARG A 271 -15.16 -1.12 -0.54
CA ARG A 271 -14.67 -0.19 -1.56
C ARG A 271 -15.23 1.21 -1.36
N SER A 272 -16.54 1.31 -1.11
CA SER A 272 -17.21 2.58 -0.81
C SER A 272 -16.69 3.22 0.48
N TYR A 273 -16.43 2.42 1.52
CA TYR A 273 -15.85 2.87 2.78
C TYR A 273 -14.45 3.47 2.60
N LEU A 274 -13.59 2.82 1.78
CA LEU A 274 -12.21 3.25 1.52
C LEU A 274 -12.12 4.67 0.90
N ILE A 275 -13.15 5.10 0.17
CA ILE A 275 -13.21 6.40 -0.54
C ILE A 275 -14.36 7.32 -0.08
N ALA A 276 -14.96 7.03 1.08
CA ALA A 276 -16.19 7.68 1.53
C ALA A 276 -16.03 9.21 1.68
N ARG A 277 -17.09 9.95 1.32
CA ARG A 277 -17.22 11.42 1.49
C ARG A 277 -16.15 12.24 0.72
N GLY A 278 -15.72 11.75 -0.45
CA GLY A 278 -14.79 12.47 -1.32
C GLY A 278 -13.36 12.53 -0.78
N ARG A 279 -13.01 11.66 0.18
CA ARG A 279 -11.67 11.55 0.76
C ARG A 279 -11.25 10.08 0.81
N LYS A 280 -9.97 9.82 0.52
CA LYS A 280 -9.37 8.50 0.75
C LYS A 280 -9.16 8.29 2.24
N ARG A 281 -9.71 7.20 2.79
CA ARG A 281 -9.41 6.74 4.16
C ARG A 281 -8.10 5.99 4.23
N PHE A 282 -7.78 5.26 3.16
CA PHE A 282 -6.54 4.53 3.01
C PHE A 282 -5.93 4.76 1.62
N GLU A 283 -4.61 4.75 1.55
CA GLU A 283 -3.88 4.58 0.31
C GLU A 283 -3.79 3.08 0.02
N VAL A 284 -4.40 2.66 -1.08
CA VAL A 284 -4.58 1.24 -1.40
C VAL A 284 -3.41 0.72 -2.23
N TYR A 285 -2.97 -0.50 -1.90
CA TYR A 285 -1.92 -1.29 -2.56
C TYR A 285 -2.37 -2.74 -2.68
N VAL A 286 -1.73 -3.48 -3.59
CA VAL A 286 -2.00 -4.91 -3.81
C VAL A 286 -0.69 -5.68 -3.73
N CYS A 287 -0.69 -6.77 -2.96
CA CYS A 287 0.44 -7.68 -2.86
C CYS A 287 -0.06 -9.13 -2.95
N THR A 288 0.16 -9.76 -4.10
CA THR A 288 -0.36 -11.10 -4.39
C THR A 288 0.76 -12.03 -4.85
N MET A 289 0.53 -13.34 -4.72
CA MET A 289 1.41 -14.36 -5.31
C MET A 289 1.01 -14.75 -6.74
N ALA A 290 -0.08 -14.17 -7.26
CA ALA A 290 -0.55 -14.46 -8.59
C ALA A 290 0.30 -13.79 -9.68
N GLU A 291 0.21 -14.33 -10.90
CA GLU A 291 0.87 -13.76 -12.07
C GLU A 291 0.34 -12.36 -12.41
N ARG A 292 1.18 -11.54 -13.04
CA ARG A 292 0.92 -10.11 -13.22
C ARG A 292 -0.33 -9.81 -14.05
N ASP A 293 -0.50 -10.47 -15.19
CA ASP A 293 -1.64 -10.21 -16.07
C ASP A 293 -2.96 -10.63 -15.41
N TYR A 294 -2.93 -11.73 -14.66
CA TYR A 294 -4.05 -12.17 -13.84
C TYR A 294 -4.37 -11.14 -12.75
N ALA A 295 -3.37 -10.71 -11.97
CA ALA A 295 -3.56 -9.80 -10.86
C ALA A 295 -4.10 -8.43 -11.32
N LEU A 296 -3.60 -7.91 -12.44
CA LEU A 296 -4.10 -6.67 -13.04
C LEU A 296 -5.57 -6.79 -13.46
N GLU A 297 -5.96 -7.91 -14.08
CA GLU A 297 -7.36 -8.15 -14.45
C GLU A 297 -8.25 -8.30 -13.21
N MET A 298 -7.83 -9.07 -12.20
CA MET A 298 -8.60 -9.26 -10.97
C MET A 298 -8.78 -7.93 -10.22
N TRP A 299 -7.73 -7.10 -10.12
CA TRP A 299 -7.85 -5.78 -9.51
C TRP A 299 -8.78 -4.86 -10.28
N ARG A 300 -8.72 -4.89 -11.62
CA ARG A 300 -9.64 -4.11 -12.47
C ARG A 300 -11.11 -4.50 -12.25
N LEU A 301 -11.39 -5.77 -12.00
CA LEU A 301 -12.76 -6.20 -11.67
C LEU A 301 -13.24 -5.65 -10.33
N LEU A 302 -12.34 -5.53 -9.35
CA LEU A 302 -12.57 -5.00 -8.01
C LEU A 302 -12.67 -3.46 -7.98
N ASP A 303 -11.87 -2.74 -8.78
CA ASP A 303 -11.84 -1.28 -8.90
C ASP A 303 -12.06 -0.81 -10.35
N PRO A 304 -13.26 -1.04 -10.93
CA PRO A 304 -13.51 -0.78 -12.35
C PRO A 304 -13.35 0.69 -12.75
N ASP A 305 -13.59 1.60 -11.81
CA ASP A 305 -13.51 3.05 -12.03
C ASP A 305 -12.14 3.65 -11.69
N SER A 306 -11.15 2.82 -11.29
CA SER A 306 -9.81 3.26 -10.84
C SER A 306 -9.86 4.31 -9.71
N ARG A 307 -10.82 4.16 -8.79
CA ARG A 307 -11.05 5.12 -7.68
C ARG A 307 -10.18 4.81 -6.46
N LEU A 308 -9.83 3.53 -6.24
CA LEU A 308 -8.93 3.13 -5.16
C LEU A 308 -7.48 3.34 -5.59
N ILE A 309 -7.11 2.83 -6.76
CA ILE A 309 -5.80 2.99 -7.37
C ILE A 309 -5.97 3.52 -8.79
N ASN A 310 -5.42 4.69 -9.07
CA ASN A 310 -5.43 5.27 -10.41
C ASN A 310 -4.63 4.36 -11.38
N SER A 311 -5.10 4.21 -12.62
CA SER A 311 -4.46 3.40 -13.68
C SER A 311 -2.96 3.68 -13.86
N VAL A 312 -2.51 4.93 -13.71
CA VAL A 312 -1.08 5.31 -13.82
C VAL A 312 -0.25 4.78 -12.63
N GLN A 313 -0.86 4.71 -11.45
CA GLN A 313 -0.20 4.24 -10.23
C GLN A 313 -0.28 2.72 -10.07
N LEU A 314 -1.27 2.08 -10.70
CA LEU A 314 -1.53 0.65 -10.56
C LEU A 314 -0.30 -0.24 -10.82
N PRO A 315 0.51 -0.02 -11.88
CA PRO A 315 1.70 -0.82 -12.12
C PRO A 315 2.73 -0.81 -10.98
N HIS A 316 2.80 0.29 -10.24
CA HIS A 316 3.74 0.51 -9.13
C HIS A 316 3.17 0.03 -7.79
N ARG A 317 1.85 0.08 -7.61
CA ARG A 317 1.18 -0.31 -6.35
C ARG A 317 0.72 -1.76 -6.31
N LEU A 318 0.72 -2.46 -7.45
CA LEU A 318 0.44 -3.88 -7.55
C LEU A 318 1.75 -4.67 -7.68
N VAL A 319 2.06 -5.41 -6.61
CA VAL A 319 3.25 -6.25 -6.50
C VAL A 319 2.85 -7.72 -6.60
N CYS A 320 3.49 -8.42 -7.53
CA CYS A 320 3.39 -9.88 -7.69
C CYS A 320 4.64 -10.54 -7.12
N VAL A 321 4.46 -11.40 -6.12
CA VAL A 321 5.54 -12.14 -5.45
C VAL A 321 5.67 -13.51 -6.08
N LYS A 322 6.90 -13.87 -6.49
CA LYS A 322 7.17 -15.17 -7.11
C LYS A 322 7.02 -16.31 -6.09
N SER A 323 6.62 -17.48 -6.60
CA SER A 323 6.60 -18.72 -5.80
C SER A 323 7.96 -18.98 -5.15
N GLY A 324 7.93 -19.40 -3.88
CA GLY A 324 9.13 -19.62 -3.06
C GLY A 324 9.64 -18.39 -2.30
N PHE A 325 9.10 -17.19 -2.58
CA PHE A 325 9.41 -15.98 -1.83
C PHE A 325 8.24 -15.56 -0.93
N LYS A 326 8.54 -14.84 0.15
CA LYS A 326 7.52 -14.24 1.01
C LYS A 326 7.18 -12.82 0.56
N LYS A 327 5.96 -12.39 0.86
CA LYS A 327 5.51 -11.01 0.72
C LYS A 327 6.21 -10.14 1.77
N SER A 328 6.56 -8.91 1.41
CA SER A 328 7.12 -7.93 2.35
C SER A 328 6.62 -6.53 2.05
N LEU A 329 6.30 -5.77 3.09
CA LEU A 329 5.90 -4.37 2.99
C LEU A 329 7.03 -3.50 2.42
N LEU A 330 8.29 -3.88 2.63
CA LEU A 330 9.43 -3.18 2.02
C LEU A 330 9.39 -3.27 0.48
N ASN A 331 8.98 -4.42 -0.08
CA ASN A 331 8.84 -4.59 -1.52
C ASN A 331 7.58 -3.88 -2.05
N VAL A 332 6.50 -3.85 -1.26
CA VAL A 332 5.28 -3.10 -1.61
C VAL A 332 5.57 -1.60 -1.69
N PHE A 333 6.35 -1.07 -0.75
CA PHE A 333 6.70 0.36 -0.67
C PHE A 333 8.13 0.64 -1.14
N HIS A 334 8.58 -0.06 -2.19
CA HIS A 334 9.96 0.02 -2.70
C HIS A 334 10.35 1.43 -3.19
N ASP A 335 9.37 2.25 -3.52
CA ASP A 335 9.52 3.64 -3.96
C ASP A 335 9.45 4.67 -2.81
N GLY A 336 9.35 4.22 -1.55
CA GLY A 336 9.19 5.12 -0.40
C GLY A 336 7.79 5.75 -0.30
N SER A 337 6.79 5.17 -0.96
CA SER A 337 5.40 5.64 -0.94
C SER A 337 4.70 5.50 0.42
N CYS A 338 5.20 4.62 1.30
CA CYS A 338 4.69 4.45 2.66
C CYS A 338 5.74 3.79 3.57
N HIS A 339 5.72 4.09 4.87
CA HIS A 339 6.49 3.33 5.86
C HIS A 339 5.71 2.06 6.27
N PRO A 340 6.34 0.86 6.34
CA PRO A 340 5.67 -0.38 6.77
C PRO A 340 4.92 -0.25 8.10
N GLY A 341 5.42 0.59 9.01
CA GLY A 341 4.78 0.86 10.29
C GLY A 341 3.45 1.62 10.24
N MET A 342 3.11 2.18 9.09
CA MET A 342 1.89 2.96 8.82
C MET A 342 0.92 2.23 7.87
N ALA A 343 1.09 0.92 7.71
CA ALA A 343 0.26 0.10 6.85
C ALA A 343 -0.46 -1.01 7.63
N LEU A 344 -1.66 -1.35 7.13
CA LEU A 344 -2.43 -2.54 7.47
C LEU A 344 -2.41 -3.49 6.27
N VAL A 345 -2.25 -4.79 6.52
CA VAL A 345 -2.34 -5.83 5.49
C VAL A 345 -3.58 -6.67 5.73
N ILE A 346 -4.37 -6.93 4.69
CA ILE A 346 -5.50 -7.87 4.69
C ILE A 346 -5.11 -9.05 3.80
N ASP A 347 -4.97 -10.22 4.41
CA ASP A 347 -4.51 -11.45 3.74
C ASP A 347 -5.10 -12.66 4.49
N ASP A 348 -5.44 -13.74 3.79
CA ASP A 348 -5.95 -14.97 4.41
C ASP A 348 -4.85 -15.80 5.07
N ARG A 349 -3.57 -15.53 4.75
CA ARG A 349 -2.42 -16.30 5.24
C ARG A 349 -1.39 -15.41 5.91
N LEU A 350 -1.15 -15.64 7.19
CA LEU A 350 -0.10 -14.94 7.93
C LEU A 350 1.31 -15.32 7.45
N LYS A 351 1.57 -16.61 7.24
CA LYS A 351 2.93 -17.15 7.05
C LYS A 351 3.53 -16.91 5.67
N VAL A 352 2.75 -16.37 4.73
CA VAL A 352 3.28 -15.93 3.42
C VAL A 352 3.97 -14.57 3.50
N TRP A 353 3.88 -13.85 4.62
CA TRP A 353 4.57 -12.60 4.88
C TRP A 353 5.87 -12.80 5.67
N GLU A 354 6.86 -11.92 5.39
CA GLU A 354 8.08 -11.82 6.18
C GLU A 354 7.77 -11.63 7.66
N GLU A 355 8.57 -12.23 8.54
CA GLU A 355 8.27 -12.31 9.98
C GLU A 355 8.09 -10.92 10.62
N LYS A 356 8.94 -9.96 10.24
CA LYS A 356 8.86 -8.56 10.69
C LYS A 356 7.55 -7.86 10.30
N ASP A 357 6.91 -8.29 9.22
CA ASP A 357 5.71 -7.67 8.65
C ASP A 357 4.43 -8.39 9.15
N GLN A 358 4.53 -9.59 9.74
CA GLN A 358 3.38 -10.38 10.22
C GLN A 358 2.54 -9.64 11.26
N CYS A 359 3.12 -8.75 12.06
CA CYS A 359 2.37 -7.93 13.03
C CYS A 359 1.44 -6.89 12.38
N ARG A 360 1.61 -6.64 11.07
CA ARG A 360 0.75 -5.75 10.27
C ARG A 360 -0.37 -6.50 9.55
N VAL A 361 -0.36 -7.83 9.58
CA VAL A 361 -1.32 -8.68 8.87
C VAL A 361 -2.53 -8.94 9.75
N HIS A 362 -3.67 -8.43 9.31
CA HIS A 362 -4.97 -8.83 9.80
C HIS A 362 -5.44 -10.04 8.98
N VAL A 363 -5.37 -11.21 9.59
CA VAL A 363 -5.74 -12.47 8.96
C VAL A 363 -7.25 -12.58 8.87
N VAL A 364 -7.77 -12.70 7.65
CA VAL A 364 -9.19 -12.96 7.41
C VAL A 364 -9.41 -14.44 7.08
N PRO A 365 -10.60 -15.01 7.34
CA PRO A 365 -10.91 -16.34 6.84
C PRO A 365 -10.80 -16.39 5.32
N ALA A 366 -10.20 -17.47 4.81
CA ALA A 366 -10.08 -17.73 3.39
C ALA A 366 -11.47 -17.79 2.74
N PHE A 367 -11.68 -16.93 1.74
CA PHE A 367 -12.92 -16.81 1.01
C PHE A 367 -13.19 -18.11 0.23
N SER A 368 -14.18 -18.87 0.69
CA SER A 368 -14.47 -20.24 0.21
C SER A 368 -15.93 -20.36 -0.22
N PRO A 369 -16.34 -19.67 -1.32
CA PRO A 369 -17.75 -19.51 -1.68
C PRO A 369 -18.48 -20.81 -2.03
N TYR A 370 -17.75 -21.89 -2.33
CA TYR A 370 -18.32 -23.18 -2.68
C TYR A 370 -18.50 -24.10 -1.47
N TYR A 371 -17.68 -23.96 -0.43
CA TYR A 371 -17.74 -24.81 0.76
C TYR A 371 -18.80 -24.32 1.75
N ALA A 372 -18.75 -23.03 2.12
CA ALA A 372 -19.62 -22.45 3.16
C ALA A 372 -20.27 -21.12 2.72
N PRO A 373 -21.09 -21.11 1.64
CA PRO A 373 -21.64 -19.86 1.08
C PRO A 373 -22.45 -19.02 2.07
N GLN A 374 -23.15 -19.66 3.03
CA GLN A 374 -23.93 -18.95 4.04
C GLN A 374 -23.04 -18.24 5.07
N ALA A 375 -21.87 -18.79 5.38
CA ALA A 375 -20.90 -18.15 6.28
C ALA A 375 -20.31 -16.89 5.65
N GLU A 376 -20.16 -16.86 4.33
CA GLU A 376 -19.70 -15.68 3.58
C GLU A 376 -20.72 -14.54 3.57
N VAL A 377 -22.02 -14.85 3.69
CA VAL A 377 -23.08 -13.84 3.82
C VAL A 377 -23.20 -13.34 5.27
N MET A 378 -22.97 -14.19 6.26
CA MET A 378 -23.08 -13.84 7.68
C MET A 378 -21.85 -13.12 8.26
N SER A 379 -20.67 -13.29 7.66
CA SER A 379 -19.42 -12.65 8.10
C SER A 379 -19.34 -11.14 7.82
N ILE A 380 -20.36 -10.58 7.15
CA ILE A 380 -20.60 -9.14 6.98
C ILE A 380 -20.64 -8.40 8.33
N LEU A 381 -20.95 -9.08 9.44
CA LEU A 381 -21.06 -8.46 10.77
C LEU A 381 -19.74 -8.35 11.56
N TYR A 382 -18.64 -9.01 11.16
CA TYR A 382 -17.46 -9.19 12.03
C TYR A 382 -16.09 -8.80 11.45
N CYS A 383 -15.99 -8.44 10.16
CA CYS A 383 -14.69 -8.27 9.49
C CYS A 383 -14.20 -6.82 9.34
N ILE A 384 -14.90 -5.82 9.89
CA ILE A 384 -14.42 -4.43 9.89
C ILE A 384 -14.24 -3.99 11.34
N PRO A 385 -13.00 -3.77 11.84
CA PRO A 385 -12.83 -3.11 13.12
C PRO A 385 -13.46 -1.71 13.02
N ALA A 386 -14.32 -1.40 13.99
CA ALA A 386 -15.03 -0.12 14.10
C ALA A 386 -14.10 1.09 14.09
#